data_AF-A0A4Y2GWY9-F1
#
_entry.id   AF-A0A4Y2GWY9-F1
#
_cell.length_a   1.000
_cell.length_b   1.000
_cell.length_c   1.000
_cell.angle_alpha   90.00
_cell.angle_beta   90.00
_cell.angle_gamma   90.00
#
_symmetry.space_group_name_H-M   'P 1'
#
loop_
_entity.id
_entity.type
_entity.pdbx_description
1 polymer ?
#
loop_
_entity_poly.entity_id
_entity_poly.type
_entity_poly.pdbx_seq_one_letter_code
_entity_poly.pdbx_strand_id
1 'polypeptide(L)'
;MDKKKPVKRPRMDTIPIGARAPIPNGPMHTRPLVALLDGRDCSVEMPILKDVATVAFCDAQSTQEIHEKVLNEAVGALMWHTITLTKEDLDKFKALRIIVRIGSGVDNIDIKAAGELGEIF
;
A
#
# COMPACT_ATOMS: atom_id res chain seq x y z
N MET A 1 -34.63 38.28 52.50
CA MET A 1 -34.39 36.86 52.90
C MET A 1 -34.97 36.00 51.80
N ASP A 2 -34.17 35.85 50.75
CA ASP A 2 -34.60 35.46 49.41
C ASP A 2 -34.28 33.98 49.21
N LYS A 3 -35.29 33.11 49.30
CA LYS A 3 -35.14 31.69 48.94
C LYS A 3 -35.63 31.48 47.50
N LYS A 4 -34.70 31.65 46.55
CA LYS A 4 -34.86 31.24 45.13
C LYS A 4 -34.95 29.72 45.03
N LYS A 5 -35.92 29.23 44.23
CA LYS A 5 -36.04 27.82 43.80
C LYS A 5 -34.86 27.44 42.88
N PRO A 6 -34.32 26.21 42.98
CA PRO A 6 -33.62 25.59 41.86
C PRO A 6 -34.39 24.39 41.30
N VAL A 7 -34.60 24.47 39.99
CA VAL A 7 -35.06 23.40 39.08
C VAL A 7 -34.12 22.21 39.19
N LYS A 8 -34.64 21.02 39.56
CA LYS A 8 -33.88 19.77 39.58
C LYS A 8 -33.66 19.30 38.14
N ARG A 9 -32.40 19.37 37.68
CA ARG A 9 -31.93 18.73 36.43
C ARG A 9 -31.91 17.21 36.62
N PRO A 10 -32.29 16.40 35.61
CA PRO A 10 -32.18 14.96 35.70
C PRO A 10 -30.70 14.55 35.70
N ARG A 11 -30.37 13.67 36.64
CA ARG A 11 -29.05 13.10 36.89
C ARG A 11 -28.94 11.83 36.04
N MET A 12 -28.31 11.92 34.87
CA MET A 12 -27.98 10.75 34.04
C MET A 12 -26.66 10.15 34.54
N ASP A 13 -26.75 9.37 35.61
CA ASP A 13 -25.69 8.46 36.04
C ASP A 13 -26.13 7.05 35.64
N THR A 14 -25.45 6.46 34.64
CA THR A 14 -25.15 5.02 34.42
C THR A 14 -25.04 4.77 32.91
N ILE A 15 -23.85 4.97 32.32
CA ILE A 15 -23.49 4.47 30.99
C ILE A 15 -22.43 3.39 31.20
N PRO A 16 -22.60 2.17 30.67
CA PRO A 16 -21.71 1.04 30.92
C PRO A 16 -20.30 1.26 30.36
N ILE A 17 -19.31 0.83 31.14
CA ILE A 17 -17.91 0.68 30.78
C ILE A 17 -17.84 -0.20 29.53
N GLY A 18 -17.58 0.38 28.37
CA GLY A 18 -17.54 -0.37 27.11
C GLY A 18 -17.36 0.46 25.84
N ALA A 19 -17.59 1.77 25.89
CA ALA A 19 -17.30 2.68 24.78
C ALA A 19 -15.79 2.95 24.65
N ARG A 20 -15.00 1.95 24.24
CA ARG A 20 -13.69 2.19 23.62
C ARG A 20 -13.96 2.55 22.16
N ALA A 21 -14.22 3.82 21.90
CA ALA A 21 -13.87 4.39 20.60
C ALA A 21 -12.40 4.03 20.32
N PRO A 22 -12.04 3.45 19.16
CA PRO A 22 -10.64 3.29 18.81
C PRO A 22 -10.06 4.69 18.67
N ILE A 23 -9.19 5.05 19.61
CA ILE A 23 -8.32 6.20 19.50
C ILE A 23 -7.36 5.89 18.33
N PRO A 24 -7.36 6.60 17.20
CA PRO A 24 -6.30 6.45 16.21
C PRO A 24 -5.09 7.20 16.77
N ASN A 25 -4.30 6.50 17.58
CA ASN A 25 -3.03 6.99 18.07
C ASN A 25 -1.95 6.80 16.99
N GLY A 26 -1.44 7.92 16.48
CA GLY A 26 -0.21 7.99 15.68
C GLY A 26 -0.45 8.11 14.17
N PRO A 27 0.54 8.63 13.41
CA PRO A 27 0.49 8.59 11.95
C PRO A 27 0.26 7.12 11.57
N MET A 28 -0.82 6.84 10.85
CA MET A 28 -1.00 5.56 10.21
C MET A 28 0.15 5.42 9.20
N HIS A 29 1.29 4.87 9.63
CA HIS A 29 2.29 4.37 8.72
C HIS A 29 1.66 3.16 8.05
N THR A 30 0.80 3.40 7.05
CA THR A 30 0.32 2.35 6.17
C THR A 30 1.57 1.78 5.52
N ARG A 31 1.90 0.53 5.90
CA ARG A 31 3.05 -0.18 5.35
C ARG A 31 2.94 -0.10 3.82
N PRO A 32 3.93 0.47 3.11
CA PRO A 32 3.85 0.64 1.67
C PRO A 32 3.58 -0.70 1.00
N LEU A 33 2.78 -0.70 -0.06
CA LEU A 33 2.52 -1.90 -0.84
C LEU A 33 3.69 -2.13 -1.80
N VAL A 34 4.30 -3.30 -1.71
CA VAL A 34 5.31 -3.79 -2.66
C VAL A 34 4.73 -5.01 -3.37
N ALA A 35 4.74 -4.99 -4.69
CA ALA A 35 4.15 -6.05 -5.50
C ALA A 35 5.20 -6.84 -6.25
N LEU A 36 5.13 -8.17 -6.14
CA LEU A 36 5.88 -9.11 -6.97
C LEU A 36 5.02 -9.46 -8.19
N LEU A 37 5.41 -8.96 -9.36
CA LEU A 37 4.56 -8.98 -10.56
C LEU A 37 4.49 -10.38 -11.19
N ASP A 38 5.62 -10.96 -11.57
CA ASP A 38 5.72 -12.24 -12.30
C ASP A 38 6.30 -13.38 -11.44
N GLY A 39 6.29 -13.21 -10.11
CA GLY A 39 6.79 -14.19 -9.16
C GLY A 39 5.74 -15.16 -8.65
N ARG A 40 6.10 -16.45 -8.66
CA ARG A 40 5.31 -17.54 -8.05
C ARG A 40 5.75 -17.92 -6.64
N ASP A 41 6.97 -17.53 -6.25
CA ASP A 41 7.54 -17.83 -4.95
C ASP A 41 8.10 -16.54 -4.33
N CYS A 42 7.58 -16.17 -3.15
CA CYS A 42 8.02 -15.02 -2.36
C CYS A 42 8.78 -15.45 -1.10
N SER A 43 9.22 -16.71 -1.01
CA SER A 43 9.85 -17.27 0.20
C SER A 43 11.09 -16.49 0.64
N VAL A 44 11.72 -15.74 -0.26
CA VAL A 44 12.91 -14.91 0.02
C VAL A 44 12.51 -13.47 0.33
N GLU A 45 11.65 -12.86 -0.48
CA GLU A 45 11.29 -11.44 -0.41
C GLU A 45 10.40 -11.15 0.80
N MET A 46 9.46 -12.06 1.09
CA MET A 46 8.50 -11.88 2.17
C MET A 46 9.16 -11.80 3.56
N PRO A 47 10.09 -12.70 3.98
CA PRO A 47 10.76 -12.55 5.27
C PRO A 47 11.67 -11.32 5.36
N ILE A 48 12.15 -10.79 4.23
CA ILE A 48 12.96 -9.57 4.19
C ILE A 48 12.06 -8.32 4.33
N LEU A 49 10.93 -8.30 3.63
CA LEU A 49 10.07 -7.13 3.54
C LEU A 49 8.92 -7.09 4.55
N LYS A 50 8.59 -8.19 5.23
CA LYS A 50 7.44 -8.30 6.18
C LYS A 50 7.39 -7.19 7.24
N ASP A 51 8.56 -6.74 7.70
CA ASP A 51 8.65 -5.76 8.79
C ASP A 51 8.63 -4.31 8.28
N VAL A 52 8.76 -4.09 6.96
CA VAL A 52 8.83 -2.75 6.34
C VAL A 52 7.69 -2.44 5.36
N ALA A 53 7.12 -3.45 4.71
CA ALA A 53 6.15 -3.29 3.64
C ALA A 53 5.08 -4.40 3.66
N THR A 54 3.94 -4.12 3.04
CA THR A 54 2.95 -5.15 2.72
C THR A 54 3.35 -5.74 1.36
N VAL A 55 3.60 -7.06 1.30
CA VAL A 55 3.98 -7.73 0.05
C VAL A 55 2.73 -8.34 -0.59
N ALA A 56 2.51 -8.08 -1.88
CA ALA A 56 1.49 -8.72 -2.71
C ALA A 56 2.15 -9.48 -3.86
N PHE A 57 1.51 -10.56 -4.32
CA PHE A 57 1.97 -11.35 -5.46
C PHE A 57 0.87 -11.39 -6.51
N CYS A 58 1.25 -11.21 -7.77
CA CYS A 58 0.30 -11.19 -8.89
C CYS A 58 0.35 -12.48 -9.73
N ASP A 59 1.50 -13.18 -9.79
CA ASP A 59 1.74 -14.29 -10.74
C ASP A 59 1.27 -13.93 -12.16
N ALA A 60 1.53 -12.70 -12.57
CA ALA A 60 1.05 -12.11 -13.80
C ALA A 60 2.06 -12.32 -14.93
N GLN A 61 1.58 -12.72 -16.10
CA GLN A 61 2.39 -12.74 -17.33
C GLN A 61 2.27 -11.43 -18.12
N SER A 62 1.25 -10.62 -17.81
CA SER A 62 0.98 -9.33 -18.42
C SER A 62 0.44 -8.34 -17.40
N THR A 63 0.63 -7.05 -17.65
CA THR A 63 0.12 -5.98 -16.78
C THR A 63 -1.40 -5.97 -16.66
N GLN A 64 -2.10 -6.57 -17.62
CA GLN A 64 -3.56 -6.71 -17.64
C GLN A 64 -4.07 -7.67 -16.56
N GLU A 65 -3.23 -8.61 -16.10
CA GLU A 65 -3.56 -9.57 -15.05
C GLU A 65 -3.32 -8.99 -13.65
N ILE A 66 -2.67 -7.83 -13.55
CA ILE A 66 -2.39 -7.16 -12.28
C ILE A 66 -3.67 -6.53 -11.75
N HIS A 67 -4.01 -6.86 -10.51
CA HIS A 67 -5.19 -6.29 -9.84
C HIS A 67 -5.08 -4.76 -9.72
N GLU A 68 -6.17 -4.05 -9.99
CA GLU A 68 -6.23 -2.58 -9.91
C GLU A 68 -5.70 -2.00 -8.58
N LYS A 69 -5.84 -2.71 -7.46
CA LYS A 69 -5.30 -2.26 -6.16
C LYS A 69 -3.79 -2.12 -6.21
N VAL A 70 -3.09 -3.07 -6.84
CA VAL A 70 -1.65 -3.02 -7.03
C VAL A 70 -1.26 -1.85 -7.93
N LEU A 71 -1.96 -1.65 -9.05
CA LEU A 71 -1.69 -0.53 -9.96
C LEU A 71 -1.90 0.84 -9.27
N ASN A 72 -2.90 0.95 -8.40
CA ASN A 72 -3.22 2.20 -7.72
C ASN A 72 -2.36 2.47 -6.47
N GLU A 73 -2.00 1.44 -5.68
CA GLU A 73 -1.39 1.59 -4.36
C GLU A 73 0.07 1.14 -4.27
N ALA A 74 0.56 0.33 -5.22
CA ALA A 74 1.92 -0.20 -5.14
C ALA A 74 2.93 0.94 -5.25
N VAL A 75 3.77 1.04 -4.23
CA VAL A 75 4.87 2.00 -4.14
C VAL A 75 6.15 1.41 -4.73
N GLY A 76 6.31 0.09 -4.63
CA GLY A 76 7.41 -0.64 -5.24
C GLY A 76 6.92 -1.86 -6.02
N ALA A 77 7.60 -2.16 -7.12
CA ALA A 77 7.37 -3.37 -7.90
C ALA A 77 8.66 -4.18 -8.02
N LEU A 78 8.54 -5.49 -7.86
CA LEU A 78 9.59 -6.49 -8.07
C LEU A 78 9.17 -7.34 -9.27
N MET A 79 10.09 -7.56 -10.21
CA MET A 79 9.81 -8.38 -11.39
C MET A 79 11.06 -9.07 -11.91
N TRP A 80 10.90 -10.20 -12.60
CA TRP A 80 11.99 -10.93 -13.26
C TRP A 80 12.09 -10.55 -14.74
N HIS A 81 11.71 -11.48 -15.62
CA HIS A 81 11.93 -11.42 -17.06
C HIS A 81 10.71 -11.89 -17.85
N THR A 82 9.64 -12.33 -17.18
CA THR A 82 8.46 -12.88 -17.84
C THR A 82 7.53 -11.77 -18.30
N ILE A 83 7.36 -10.75 -17.46
CA ILE A 83 6.55 -9.58 -17.76
C ILE A 83 7.42 -8.47 -18.37
N THR A 84 6.85 -7.76 -19.34
CA THR A 84 7.45 -6.59 -19.98
C THR A 84 6.66 -5.36 -19.56
N LEU A 85 7.35 -4.29 -19.13
CA LEU A 85 6.74 -3.01 -18.78
C LEU A 85 7.06 -1.99 -19.86
N THR A 86 6.06 -1.71 -20.70
CA THR A 86 6.13 -0.62 -21.68
C THR A 86 5.75 0.72 -21.04
N LYS A 87 5.99 1.84 -21.72
CA LYS A 87 5.52 3.16 -21.26
C LYS A 87 4.04 3.18 -20.88
N GLU A 88 3.19 2.55 -21.70
CA GLU A 88 1.74 2.46 -21.46
C GLU A 88 1.40 1.66 -20.20
N ASP A 89 2.25 0.69 -19.85
CA ASP A 89 2.10 -0.10 -18.63
C ASP A 89 2.53 0.66 -17.39
N LEU A 90 3.63 1.41 -17.49
CA LEU A 90 4.12 2.28 -16.42
C LEU A 90 3.09 3.37 -16.10
N ASP A 91 2.44 3.98 -17.10
CA ASP A 91 1.37 4.98 -16.91
C ASP A 91 0.14 4.43 -16.15
N LYS A 92 -0.05 3.10 -16.09
CA LYS A 92 -1.15 2.50 -15.29
C LYS A 92 -0.86 2.56 -13.80
N PHE A 93 0.41 2.64 -13.41
CA PHE A 93 0.81 2.73 -12.02
C PHE A 93 0.69 4.16 -11.51
N LYS A 94 -0.11 4.39 -10.46
CA LYS A 94 -0.38 5.74 -9.96
C LYS A 94 0.51 6.19 -8.81
N ALA A 95 1.04 5.23 -8.06
CA ALA A 95 1.79 5.47 -6.83
C ALA A 95 3.18 4.84 -6.84
N LEU A 96 3.57 4.22 -7.96
CA LEU A 96 4.82 3.50 -8.10
C LEU A 96 5.99 4.49 -8.07
N ARG A 97 7.04 4.11 -7.35
CA ARG A 97 8.24 4.94 -7.14
C ARG A 97 9.52 4.18 -7.42
N ILE A 98 9.49 2.86 -7.28
CA ILE A 98 10.66 2.02 -7.49
C ILE A 98 10.29 0.73 -8.21
N ILE A 99 11.07 0.37 -9.22
CA ILE A 99 10.96 -0.90 -9.94
C ILE A 99 12.29 -1.62 -9.79
N VAL A 100 12.27 -2.79 -9.15
CA VAL A 100 13.46 -3.61 -8.96
C VAL A 100 13.35 -4.84 -9.85
N ARG A 101 14.21 -4.90 -10.87
CA ARG A 101 14.35 -6.06 -11.73
C ARG A 101 15.26 -7.09 -11.07
N ILE A 102 14.72 -8.26 -10.75
CA ILE A 102 15.47 -9.40 -10.21
C ILE A 102 16.23 -10.11 -11.36
N GLY A 103 17.51 -9.73 -11.51
CA GLY A 103 18.48 -10.32 -12.45
C GLY A 103 19.38 -9.24 -13.10
N SER A 104 20.24 -9.63 -14.04
CA SER A 104 21.21 -8.71 -14.70
C SER A 104 20.67 -7.85 -15.86
N GLY A 105 19.84 -8.39 -16.76
CA GLY A 105 19.13 -7.63 -17.81
C GLY A 105 18.11 -6.60 -17.33
N VAL A 106 17.84 -5.59 -18.16
CA VAL A 106 16.86 -4.51 -17.95
C VAL A 106 16.13 -4.16 -19.26
N ASP A 107 16.19 -5.08 -20.22
CA ASP A 107 15.67 -4.95 -21.59
C ASP A 107 14.14 -5.05 -21.67
N ASN A 108 13.52 -5.66 -20.67
CA ASN A 108 12.08 -5.86 -20.57
C ASN A 108 11.34 -4.68 -19.95
N ILE A 109 12.01 -3.56 -19.69
CA ILE A 109 11.41 -2.39 -19.06
C ILE A 109 11.86 -1.14 -19.81
N ASP A 110 10.92 -0.25 -20.13
CA ASP A 110 11.25 1.05 -20.72
C ASP A 110 11.84 2.00 -19.66
N ILE A 111 13.14 1.86 -19.41
CA ILE A 111 13.88 2.64 -18.40
C ILE A 111 13.80 4.15 -18.67
N LYS A 112 13.70 4.54 -19.95
CA LYS A 112 13.58 5.96 -20.31
C LYS A 112 12.24 6.51 -19.85
N ALA A 113 11.16 5.80 -20.14
CA ALA A 113 9.83 6.16 -19.68
C ALA A 113 9.74 6.17 -18.14
N ALA A 114 10.28 5.14 -17.47
CA ALA A 114 10.32 5.07 -16.01
C ALA A 114 11.05 6.29 -15.40
N GLY A 115 12.20 6.67 -15.97
CA GLY A 115 12.95 7.85 -15.53
C GLY A 115 12.21 9.17 -15.76
N GLU A 116 11.42 9.30 -16.84
CA GLU A 116 10.57 10.47 -17.09
C GLU A 116 9.41 10.58 -16.09
N LEU A 117 8.85 9.44 -15.67
CA LEU A 117 7.76 9.35 -14.69
C LEU A 117 8.24 9.55 -13.24
N GLY A 118 9.56 9.60 -13.02
CA GLY A 118 10.15 9.73 -11.68
C GLY A 118 10.21 8.41 -10.91
N GLU A 119 10.05 7.29 -11.61
CA GLU A 119 10.23 5.94 -11.08
C GLU A 119 11.72 5.58 -11.13
N ILE A 120 12.30 5.31 -9.96
CA ILE A 120 13.72 4.99 -9.82
C ILE A 120 13.91 3.48 -10.02
N PHE A 121 14.97 3.11 -10.73
CA PHE A 121 15.40 1.73 -10.92
C PHE A 121 16.43 1.31 -9.87
#